data_AF-A0A7S1KG57-F1
#
_entry.id   AF-A0A7S1KG57-F1
#
_cell.length_a   1.000
_cell.length_b   1.000
_cell.length_c   1.000
_cell.angle_alpha   90.00
_cell.angle_beta   90.00
_cell.angle_gamma   90.00
#
_symmetry.space_group_name_H-M   'P 1'
#
loop_
_entity.id
_entity.type
_entity.pdbx_description
1 polymer ?
#
loop_
_entity_poly.entity_id
_entity_poly.type
_entity_poly.pdbx_seq_one_letter_code
_entity_poly.pdbx_strand_id
1 'polypeptide(L)'
;TQRDVWGLVYQAAMNARGHYPQSFIVGYLDLITQLGADMTAADGNGWTLLRWAAEWGSPKVADYLCRKLPADQINRQDNQGQTPLAWAAGWLDRRIRHLQDPNTPEHFKEKYRADIDNFKLTIRSLLRAGADINTIPTATEE
;
A
#
# COMPACT_ATOMS: atom_id res chain seq x y z
N THR A 1 22.02 -10.26 4.10
CA THR A 1 22.12 -8.87 4.61
C THR A 1 20.72 -8.28 4.69
N GLN A 2 20.35 -7.49 5.70
CA GLN A 2 18.98 -6.89 5.84
C GLN A 2 18.47 -6.20 4.56
N ARG A 3 19.40 -5.74 3.70
CA ARG A 3 19.16 -5.17 2.36
C ARG A 3 18.47 -6.13 1.38
N ASP A 4 18.76 -7.43 1.44
CA ASP A 4 18.17 -8.45 0.55
C ASP A 4 16.73 -8.78 0.97
N VAL A 5 16.50 -8.79 2.29
CA VAL A 5 15.19 -9.03 2.90
C VAL A 5 14.23 -7.89 2.56
N TRP A 6 14.70 -6.63 2.63
CA TRP A 6 13.91 -5.48 2.20
C TRP A 6 13.57 -5.54 0.70
N GLY A 7 14.51 -5.98 -0.14
CA GLY A 7 14.27 -6.20 -1.57
C GLY A 7 13.17 -7.24 -1.84
N LEU A 8 13.15 -8.35 -1.12
CA LEU A 8 12.13 -9.40 -1.25
C LEU A 8 10.75 -8.93 -0.77
N VAL A 9 10.72 -8.24 0.37
CA VAL A 9 9.52 -7.62 0.93
C VAL A 9 8.95 -6.53 0.01
N TYR A 10 9.82 -5.72 -0.59
CA TYR A 10 9.47 -4.73 -1.61
C TYR A 10 8.88 -5.39 -2.86
N GLN A 11 9.47 -6.50 -3.33
CA GLN A 11 8.93 -7.29 -4.44
C GLN A 11 7.53 -7.83 -4.13
N ALA A 12 7.22 -8.24 -2.88
CA ALA A 12 5.85 -8.64 -2.52
C ALA A 12 4.84 -7.50 -2.73
N ALA A 13 5.18 -6.30 -2.27
CA ALA A 13 4.30 -5.13 -2.38
C ALA A 13 4.08 -4.69 -3.84
N MET A 14 5.15 -4.71 -4.66
CA MET A 14 5.10 -4.39 -6.10
C MET A 14 4.35 -5.43 -6.94
N ASN A 15 4.62 -6.72 -6.71
CA ASN A 15 4.10 -7.82 -7.53
C ASN A 15 2.64 -8.17 -7.19
N ALA A 16 2.12 -7.68 -6.06
CA ALA A 16 0.73 -7.88 -5.63
C ALA A 16 -0.33 -7.08 -6.42
N ARG A 17 0.04 -6.42 -7.54
CA ARG A 17 -0.85 -5.76 -8.52
C ARG A 17 -1.83 -6.70 -9.26
N GLY A 18 -2.31 -7.75 -8.59
CA GLY A 18 -3.31 -8.70 -9.12
C GLY A 18 -2.72 -9.94 -9.79
N HIS A 19 -1.40 -10.03 -10.00
CA HIS A 19 -0.80 -11.17 -10.70
C HIS A 19 -0.71 -12.46 -9.87
N TYR A 20 -0.74 -12.36 -8.54
CA TYR A 20 -0.62 -13.52 -7.65
C TYR A 20 -1.89 -13.76 -6.80
N PRO A 21 -2.27 -15.03 -6.59
CA PRO A 21 -3.36 -15.38 -5.68
C PRO A 21 -3.02 -14.97 -4.25
N GLN A 22 -4.04 -14.71 -3.43
CA GLN A 22 -3.85 -14.27 -2.04
C GLN A 22 -3.04 -15.29 -1.23
N SER A 23 -3.27 -16.59 -1.45
CA SER A 23 -2.52 -17.67 -0.81
C SER A 23 -1.01 -17.61 -1.08
N PHE A 24 -0.60 -17.25 -2.30
CA PHE A 24 0.81 -17.10 -2.63
C PHE A 24 1.42 -15.90 -1.90
N ILE A 25 0.75 -14.75 -1.90
CA ILE A 25 1.23 -13.56 -1.21
C ILE A 25 1.37 -13.82 0.30
N VAL A 26 0.37 -14.46 0.91
CA VAL A 26 0.42 -14.84 2.32
C VAL A 26 1.57 -15.81 2.59
N GLY A 27 1.69 -16.89 1.83
CA GLY A 27 2.76 -17.87 1.99
C GLY A 27 4.16 -17.27 1.79
N TYR A 28 4.29 -16.33 0.85
CA TYR A 28 5.55 -15.61 0.62
C TYR A 28 5.91 -14.69 1.78
N LEU A 29 4.94 -13.92 2.30
CA LEU A 29 5.16 -13.05 3.46
C LEU A 29 5.43 -13.86 4.74
N ASP A 30 4.75 -14.99 4.92
CA ASP A 30 5.01 -15.93 6.03
C ASP A 30 6.44 -16.49 5.94
N LEU A 31 6.88 -16.94 4.75
CA LEU A 31 8.23 -17.45 4.54
C LEU A 31 9.30 -16.40 4.86
N ILE A 32 9.12 -15.17 4.38
CA ILE A 32 10.09 -14.09 4.64
C ILE A 32 10.12 -13.74 6.14
N THR A 33 8.96 -13.75 6.81
CA THR A 33 8.88 -13.54 8.27
C THR A 33 9.63 -14.66 9.02
N GLN A 34 9.48 -15.92 8.59
CA GLN A 34 10.21 -17.06 9.18
C GLN A 34 11.72 -16.97 8.98
N LEU A 35 12.18 -16.33 7.90
CA LEU A 35 13.59 -16.05 7.65
C LEU A 35 14.13 -14.86 8.48
N GLY A 36 13.35 -14.33 9.42
CA GLY A 36 13.75 -13.27 10.35
C GLY A 36 13.54 -11.85 9.80
N ALA A 37 12.68 -11.67 8.80
CA ALA A 37 12.36 -10.36 8.30
C ALA A 37 11.50 -9.55 9.27
N ASP A 38 11.91 -8.32 9.51
CA ASP A 38 11.13 -7.36 10.28
C ASP A 38 10.14 -6.62 9.36
N MET A 39 8.85 -6.92 9.52
CA MET A 39 7.75 -6.29 8.77
C MET A 39 7.42 -4.87 9.29
N THR A 40 7.94 -4.47 10.45
CA THR A 40 7.78 -3.14 11.06
C THR A 40 8.90 -2.18 10.68
N ALA A 41 9.96 -2.71 10.05
CA ALA A 41 11.10 -1.91 9.63
C ALA A 41 10.66 -0.82 8.64
N ALA A 42 11.36 0.31 8.72
CA ALA A 42 11.24 1.40 7.77
C ALA A 42 12.56 1.55 7.01
N ASP A 43 12.49 1.95 5.74
CA ASP A 43 13.70 2.32 5.00
C ASP A 43 14.23 3.70 5.42
N GLY A 44 15.28 4.18 4.74
CA GLY A 44 15.89 5.48 5.03
C GLY A 44 14.95 6.69 4.86
N ASN A 45 13.82 6.52 4.18
CA ASN A 45 12.79 7.56 4.02
C ASN A 45 11.66 7.43 5.04
N GLY A 46 11.77 6.51 6.00
CA GLY A 46 10.71 6.22 6.96
C GLY A 46 9.59 5.35 6.37
N TRP A 47 9.79 4.77 5.18
CA TRP A 47 8.72 4.00 4.54
C TRP A 47 8.61 2.61 5.12
N THR A 48 7.45 2.32 5.70
CA THR A 48 7.09 0.98 6.16
C THR A 48 6.56 0.13 5.01
N LEU A 49 6.53 -1.18 5.22
CA LEU A 49 5.92 -2.09 4.26
C LEU A 49 4.42 -1.82 4.03
N LEU A 50 3.71 -1.39 5.08
CA LEU A 50 2.30 -1.03 4.95
C LEU A 50 2.12 0.22 4.07
N ARG A 51 3.00 1.21 4.20
CA ARG A 51 3.03 2.39 3.31
C ARG A 51 3.29 1.99 1.86
N TRP A 52 4.18 1.04 1.60
CA TRP A 52 4.39 0.50 0.25
C TRP A 52 3.14 -0.19 -0.30
N ALA A 53 2.49 -1.05 0.48
CA ALA A 53 1.24 -1.69 0.06
C ALA A 53 0.15 -0.66 -0.26
N ALA A 54 0.11 0.44 0.48
CA ALA A 54 -0.79 1.56 0.25
C ALA A 54 -0.48 2.31 -1.05
N GLU A 55 0.78 2.66 -1.33
CA GLU A 55 1.21 3.33 -2.57
C GLU A 55 0.91 2.50 -3.82
N TRP A 56 1.11 1.19 -3.77
CA TRP A 56 0.88 0.31 -4.92
C TRP A 56 -0.58 -0.11 -5.08
N GLY A 57 -1.45 0.23 -4.12
CA GLY A 57 -2.84 -0.23 -4.09
C GLY A 57 -2.90 -1.75 -4.03
N SER A 58 -2.18 -2.37 -3.10
CA SER A 58 -2.06 -3.83 -2.97
C SER A 58 -2.96 -4.34 -1.82
N PRO A 59 -4.28 -4.52 -2.03
CA PRO A 59 -5.23 -4.75 -0.92
C PRO A 59 -4.96 -6.04 -0.15
N LYS A 60 -4.48 -7.08 -0.82
CA LYS A 60 -4.12 -8.37 -0.21
C LYS A 60 -2.93 -8.25 0.75
N VAL A 61 -1.92 -7.47 0.36
CA VAL A 61 -0.73 -7.22 1.19
C VAL A 61 -1.12 -6.33 2.35
N ALA A 62 -1.88 -5.26 2.11
CA ALA A 62 -2.37 -4.38 3.16
C ALA A 62 -3.23 -5.13 4.19
N ASP A 63 -4.17 -5.98 3.77
CA ASP A 63 -5.00 -6.80 4.68
C ASP A 63 -4.16 -7.77 5.51
N TYR A 64 -3.17 -8.44 4.91
CA TYR A 64 -2.25 -9.31 5.64
C TYR A 64 -1.48 -8.53 6.71
N LEU A 65 -0.89 -7.39 6.33
CA LEU A 65 -0.09 -6.56 7.24
C LEU A 65 -0.93 -5.97 8.36
N CYS A 66 -2.12 -5.46 8.05
CA CYS A 66 -3.04 -4.95 9.07
C CYS A 66 -3.42 -5.98 10.13
N ARG A 67 -3.40 -7.28 9.79
CA ARG A 67 -3.71 -8.37 10.74
C ARG A 67 -2.49 -8.83 11.55
N LYS A 68 -1.28 -8.62 11.04
CA LYS A 68 -0.04 -9.14 11.61
C LYS A 68 0.77 -8.08 12.35
N LEU A 69 0.65 -6.82 11.93
CA LEU A 69 1.33 -5.70 12.55
C LEU A 69 0.57 -5.23 13.79
N PRO A 70 1.28 -4.70 14.80
CA PRO A 70 0.63 -4.06 15.93
C PRO A 70 -0.01 -2.73 15.50
N ALA A 71 -1.03 -2.29 16.24
CA ALA A 71 -1.92 -1.19 15.84
C ALA A 71 -1.19 0.16 15.65
N ASP A 72 -0.11 0.40 16.40
CA ASP A 72 0.75 1.57 16.30
C ASP A 72 1.46 1.69 14.94
N GLN A 73 1.63 0.59 14.21
CA GLN A 73 2.25 0.60 12.88
C GLN A 73 1.28 1.01 11.77
N ILE A 74 -0.04 0.97 12.01
CA ILE A 74 -1.06 1.30 10.99
C ILE A 74 -0.99 2.79 10.61
N ASN A 75 -0.77 3.65 11.60
CA ASN A 75 -0.71 5.11 11.44
C ASN A 75 0.72 5.66 11.46
N ARG A 76 1.73 4.79 11.35
CA ARG A 76 3.13 5.22 11.38
C ARG A 76 3.41 6.16 10.21
N GLN A 77 3.85 7.37 10.55
CA GLN A 77 4.21 8.39 9.58
C GLN A 77 5.59 8.13 8.99
N ASP A 78 5.75 8.46 7.71
CA ASP A 78 7.06 8.54 7.07
C ASP A 78 7.77 9.87 7.37
N ASN A 79 8.95 10.09 6.79
CA ASN A 79 9.71 11.33 6.98
C ASN A 79 9.01 12.58 6.40
N GLN A 80 7.94 12.41 5.61
CA GLN A 80 7.11 13.49 5.09
C GLN A 80 5.86 13.73 5.96
N GLY A 81 5.73 13.04 7.10
CA GLY A 81 4.56 13.12 7.97
C GLY A 81 3.33 12.39 7.41
N GLN A 82 3.48 11.61 6.33
CA GLN A 82 2.36 10.96 5.66
C GLN A 82 2.13 9.56 6.20
N THR A 83 0.87 9.18 6.39
CA THR A 83 0.48 7.82 6.79
C THR A 83 0.28 6.92 5.57
N PRO A 84 0.27 5.59 5.74
CA PRO A 84 -0.14 4.68 4.67
C PRO A 84 -1.50 5.06 4.07
N LEU A 85 -2.47 5.48 4.89
CA LEU A 85 -3.78 5.89 4.42
C LEU A 85 -3.71 7.15 3.53
N ALA A 86 -2.92 8.15 3.92
CA ALA A 86 -2.68 9.36 3.15
C ALA A 86 -2.12 9.05 1.75
N TRP A 87 -1.12 8.16 1.69
CA TRP A 87 -0.54 7.70 0.43
C TRP A 87 -1.56 6.97 -0.46
N ALA A 88 -2.35 6.04 0.08
CA ALA A 88 -3.36 5.32 -0.71
C ALA A 88 -4.41 6.28 -1.29
N ALA A 89 -4.84 7.27 -0.51
CA ALA A 89 -5.81 8.27 -0.96
C ALA A 89 -5.24 9.19 -2.04
N GLY A 90 -4.01 9.69 -1.88
CA GLY A 90 -3.34 10.53 -2.88
C GLY A 90 -3.15 9.83 -4.23
N TRP A 91 -2.79 8.54 -4.20
CA TRP A 91 -2.68 7.74 -5.43
C TRP A 91 -4.03 7.41 -6.05
N LEU A 92 -5.07 7.16 -5.25
CA LEU A 92 -6.44 7.00 -5.73
C LEU A 92 -6.91 8.25 -6.50
N ASP A 93 -6.74 9.44 -5.92
CA ASP A 93 -7.08 10.71 -6.57
C ASP A 93 -6.34 10.87 -7.90
N ARG A 94 -5.02 10.61 -7.90
CA ARG A 94 -4.20 10.69 -9.11
C ARG A 94 -4.70 9.73 -10.21
N ARG A 95 -5.10 8.51 -9.85
CA ARG A 95 -5.66 7.55 -10.81
C ARG A 95 -7.01 8.01 -11.37
N ILE A 96 -7.86 8.60 -10.54
CA ILE A 96 -9.14 9.18 -10.97
C ILE A 96 -8.89 10.34 -11.95
N ARG A 97 -7.96 11.25 -11.64
CA ARG A 97 -7.59 12.35 -12.56
C ARG A 97 -7.08 11.83 -13.90
N HIS A 98 -6.20 10.83 -13.91
CA HIS A 98 -5.73 10.23 -15.17
C HIS A 98 -6.85 9.53 -15.95
N LEU A 99 -7.83 8.92 -15.28
CA LEU A 99 -8.99 8.32 -15.93
C LEU A 99 -9.91 9.37 -16.59
N GLN A 100 -10.02 10.55 -15.97
CA GLN A 100 -10.83 11.67 -16.46
C GLN A 100 -10.14 12.49 -17.57
N ASP A 101 -8.82 12.41 -17.70
CA ASP A 101 -8.07 13.10 -18.75
C ASP A 101 -8.51 12.60 -20.14
N PRO A 102 -9.03 13.50 -21.01
CA PRO A 102 -9.49 13.14 -22.35
C PRO A 102 -8.37 12.59 -23.24
N ASN A 103 -7.11 12.92 -22.97
CA ASN A 103 -5.96 12.47 -23.75
C ASN A 103 -5.45 11.08 -23.35
N THR A 104 -5.99 10.49 -22.27
CA THR A 104 -5.57 9.16 -21.83
C THR A 104 -6.03 8.09 -22.81
N PRO A 105 -5.10 7.27 -23.37
CA PRO A 105 -5.47 6.15 -24.24
C PRO A 105 -6.32 5.10 -23.51
N GLU A 106 -7.24 4.45 -24.23
CA GLU A 106 -8.22 3.53 -23.61
C GLU A 106 -7.57 2.36 -22.85
N HIS A 107 -6.47 1.80 -23.35
CA HIS A 107 -5.74 0.73 -22.67
C HIS A 107 -5.15 1.16 -21.31
N PHE A 108 -4.82 2.45 -21.14
CA PHE A 108 -4.45 3.00 -19.84
C PHE A 108 -5.67 3.22 -18.94
N LYS A 109 -6.82 3.63 -19.50
CA LYS A 109 -8.07 3.80 -18.75
C LYS A 109 -8.55 2.50 -18.13
N GLU A 110 -8.50 1.39 -18.87
CA GLU A 110 -8.82 0.06 -18.33
C GLU A 110 -7.93 -0.28 -17.12
N LYS A 111 -6.63 -0.08 -17.24
CA LYS A 111 -5.68 -0.25 -16.13
C LYS A 111 -5.99 0.65 -14.94
N TYR A 112 -6.32 1.93 -15.18
CA TYR A 112 -6.65 2.87 -14.10
C TYR A 112 -7.95 2.49 -13.38
N ARG A 113 -8.95 1.96 -14.08
CA ARG A 113 -10.17 1.44 -13.43
C ARG A 113 -9.85 0.31 -12.45
N ALA A 114 -9.03 -0.65 -12.87
CA ALA A 114 -8.59 -1.75 -11.99
C ALA A 114 -7.75 -1.24 -10.81
N ASP A 115 -6.82 -0.31 -11.05
CA ASP A 115 -6.03 0.32 -9.99
C ASP A 115 -6.93 1.03 -8.97
N ILE A 116 -7.92 1.82 -9.44
CA ILE A 116 -8.87 2.54 -8.59
C ILE A 116 -9.61 1.59 -7.65
N ASP A 117 -10.08 0.46 -8.15
CA ASP A 117 -10.78 -0.52 -7.32
C ASP A 117 -9.84 -1.14 -6.27
N ASN A 118 -8.60 -1.43 -6.65
CA ASN A 118 -7.58 -1.92 -5.73
C ASN A 118 -7.22 -0.89 -4.64
N PHE A 119 -7.09 0.40 -4.98
CA PHE A 119 -6.88 1.46 -3.99
C PHE A 119 -8.08 1.60 -3.04
N LYS A 120 -9.32 1.55 -3.55
CA LYS A 120 -10.52 1.56 -2.71
C LYS A 120 -10.54 0.40 -1.72
N LEU A 121 -10.20 -0.81 -2.16
CA LEU A 121 -10.09 -1.97 -1.29
C LEU A 121 -8.96 -1.81 -0.26
N THR A 122 -7.83 -1.24 -0.66
CA THR A 122 -6.68 -0.99 0.23
C THR A 122 -7.05 0.01 1.32
N ILE A 123 -7.69 1.13 0.97
CA ILE A 123 -8.22 2.13 1.91
C ILE A 123 -9.21 1.48 2.88
N ARG A 124 -10.14 0.65 2.38
CA ARG A 124 -11.08 -0.09 3.25
C ARG A 124 -10.37 -0.99 4.25
N SER A 125 -9.33 -1.71 3.84
CA SER A 125 -8.53 -2.56 4.73
C SER A 125 -7.82 -1.73 5.81
N LEU A 126 -7.24 -0.58 5.44
CA LEU A 126 -6.58 0.33 6.37
C LEU A 126 -7.56 0.92 7.40
N LEU A 127 -8.71 1.42 6.94
CA LEU A 127 -9.75 1.98 7.82
C LEU A 127 -10.30 0.92 8.79
N ARG A 128 -10.52 -0.32 8.31
CA ARG A 128 -10.94 -1.42 9.17
C ARG A 128 -9.90 -1.77 10.24
N ALA A 129 -8.63 -1.52 9.96
CA ALA A 129 -7.52 -1.73 10.90
C ALA A 129 -7.31 -0.57 11.88
N GLY A 130 -8.14 0.48 11.83
CA GLY A 130 -8.03 1.65 12.71
C GLY A 130 -7.12 2.76 12.18
N ALA A 131 -6.92 2.82 10.86
CA ALA A 131 -6.23 3.96 10.28
C ALA A 131 -7.01 5.26 10.51
N ASP A 132 -6.30 6.33 10.89
CA ASP A 132 -6.91 7.61 11.22
C ASP A 132 -7.33 8.36 9.95
N ILE A 133 -8.63 8.53 9.77
CA ILE A 133 -9.24 9.18 8.61
C ILE A 133 -8.82 10.65 8.46
N ASN A 134 -8.44 11.32 9.56
CA ASN A 134 -8.01 12.73 9.53
C ASN A 134 -6.66 12.91 8.81
N THR A 135 -5.97 11.81 8.53
CA THR A 135 -4.67 11.83 7.83
C THR A 135 -4.81 11.77 6.32
N ILE A 136 -6.03 11.59 5.79
CA ILE A 136 -6.28 11.71 4.35
C ILE A 136 -6.09 13.19 3.98
N PRO A 137 -5.26 13.52 2.97
CA PRO A 137 -5.16 14.88 2.48
C PRO A 137 -6.52 15.29 1.90
N THR A 138 -7.35 15.93 2.72
CA THR A 138 -8.52 16.65 2.24
C THR A 138 -8.03 17.86 1.47
N ALA A 139 -8.59 18.11 0.30
CA ALA A 139 -8.24 19.21 -0.60
C ALA A 139 -8.56 20.62 -0.04
N THR A 140 -8.57 20.80 1.28
CA THR A 140 -9.00 22.00 1.99
C THR A 140 -7.89 22.78 2.66
N GLU A 141 -6.62 22.39 2.52
CA GLU A 141 -5.50 23.23 2.96
C GLU A 141 -4.69 23.65 1.74
N GLU A 142 -5.12 24.77 1.15
CA GLU A 142 -4.33 25.64 0.25
C GLU A 142 -3.25 26.40 1.01
#